data_AF-U1PKN0-F1
#
_entry.id   AF-U1PKN0-F1
#
_cell.length_a   1.000
_cell.length_b   1.000
_cell.length_c   1.000
_cell.angle_alpha   90.00
_cell.angle_beta   90.00
_cell.angle_gamma   90.00
#
_symmetry.space_group_name_H-M   'P 1'
#
loop_
_entity.id
_entity.type
_entity.pdbx_description
1 polymer ?
#
loop_
_entity_poly.entity_id
_entity_poly.type
_entity_poly.pdbx_seq_one_letter_code
_entity_poly.pdbx_strand_id
1 'polypeptide(L)'
;MLILMLTVFMTGVSGSGFVRMAQAQSTNTYTDVDTADLVGHGTDSTPYEISNVSELQAMEDGLTANYELVGDIDASNTAQWNDGRGFDPVGSSSDQFAGSLDGNNHTITGLTIDRQYEDNSRRRVGLFGYSFGTITDVALTEVTVTGNEYAGGLVGLSTGGTIRNVTVSGKVRSTVTAGGLAGQNFRGAIQNATASVNVTSDNTAGGLVGFNSGSIRNARASGSVAGDNTVGGLVGSNRGIIRDTFAVGNVTGNQETGGLVGRNNDETGTVEQSYFDTQASGQDPSGGSAIRLTILIFGPTNSAIGLTTGEMQGSAASENMSGLKFGENWQTVSGGYPELIALSDPDSDFDSDSADGTPKPESTTTSSEIPTFPNVGIISFVSIMTAILHRLQSST
;
A
#
# COMPACT_ATOMS: atom_id res chain seq x y z
N MET A 1 -65.77 -14.78 4.64
CA MET A 1 -65.05 -14.69 5.92
C MET A 1 -63.89 -13.74 5.69
N LEU A 2 -64.06 -12.44 6.02
CA LEU A 2 -63.67 -11.82 7.30
C LEU A 2 -62.26 -11.18 7.11
N ILE A 3 -61.91 -9.90 7.32
CA ILE A 3 -62.52 -8.64 7.83
C ILE A 3 -61.49 -7.55 7.42
N LEU A 4 -61.87 -6.45 6.75
CA LEU A 4 -62.32 -5.14 7.26
C LEU A 4 -61.18 -4.12 7.49
N MET A 5 -61.25 -3.01 6.74
CA MET A 5 -60.57 -1.74 7.05
C MET A 5 -61.06 -1.19 8.38
N LEU A 6 -60.17 -0.55 9.15
CA LEU A 6 -60.58 0.34 10.24
C LEU A 6 -59.67 1.57 10.31
N THR A 7 -60.26 2.71 9.95
CA THR A 7 -59.83 4.06 10.27
C THR A 7 -60.06 4.32 11.77
N VAL A 8 -59.11 4.93 12.48
CA VAL A 8 -59.35 5.44 13.85
C VAL A 8 -58.79 6.86 13.99
N PHE A 9 -59.69 7.77 14.36
CA PHE A 9 -59.45 9.14 14.80
C PHE A 9 -58.88 9.19 16.23
N MET A 10 -58.04 10.19 16.49
CA MET A 10 -57.55 10.58 17.82
C MET A 10 -58.68 10.96 18.80
N THR A 11 -58.54 10.59 20.07
CA THR A 11 -58.85 11.46 21.22
C THR A 11 -57.83 11.19 22.33
N GLY A 12 -57.32 12.28 22.95
CA GLY A 12 -56.22 12.23 23.92
C GLY A 12 -56.65 11.93 25.36
N VAL A 13 -55.67 11.51 26.17
CA VAL A 13 -55.71 11.63 27.63
C VAL A 13 -54.31 11.98 28.15
N SER A 14 -54.32 12.87 29.14
CA SER A 14 -53.25 13.53 29.89
C SER A 14 -52.21 12.58 30.53
N GLY A 15 -51.02 13.12 30.75
CA GLY A 15 -49.79 12.37 31.03
C GLY A 15 -49.53 11.98 32.49
N SER A 16 -48.41 11.25 32.68
CA SER A 16 -47.60 11.12 33.90
C SER A 16 -46.39 10.19 33.62
N GLY A 17 -45.24 10.80 33.35
CA GLY A 17 -43.87 10.32 33.63
C GLY A 17 -43.54 8.82 33.52
N PHE A 18 -43.19 8.37 32.33
CA PHE A 18 -42.11 7.40 32.16
C PHE A 18 -41.24 7.87 30.98
N VAL A 19 -40.08 8.47 31.28
CA VAL A 19 -39.03 8.64 30.28
C VAL A 19 -38.50 7.25 29.99
N ARG A 20 -39.08 6.58 28.99
CA ARG A 20 -38.37 5.50 28.31
C ARG A 20 -37.26 6.19 27.53
N MET A 21 -36.02 6.02 27.97
CA MET A 21 -34.87 6.22 27.09
C MET A 21 -35.10 5.29 25.90
N ALA A 22 -35.57 5.86 24.79
CA ALA A 22 -35.37 5.24 23.51
C ALA A 22 -33.86 5.26 23.31
N GLN A 23 -33.21 4.10 23.48
CA GLN A 23 -31.93 3.89 22.82
C GLN A 23 -32.17 4.24 21.36
N ALA A 24 -31.44 5.22 20.84
CA ALA A 24 -31.42 5.49 19.42
C ALA A 24 -30.98 4.19 18.74
N GLN A 25 -31.92 3.48 18.12
CA GLN A 25 -31.58 2.48 17.14
C GLN A 25 -30.90 3.26 16.01
N SER A 26 -29.59 3.08 15.84
CA SER A 26 -28.89 3.56 14.66
C SER A 26 -29.63 3.03 13.44
N THR A 27 -30.29 3.91 12.70
CA THR A 27 -30.91 3.52 11.44
C THR A 27 -29.78 3.14 10.48
N ASN A 28 -29.74 1.87 10.07
CA ASN A 28 -28.83 1.25 9.10
C ASN A 28 -28.91 1.88 7.67
N THR A 29 -29.27 3.16 7.56
CA THR A 29 -29.52 3.84 6.31
C THR A 29 -28.30 4.66 5.92
N TYR A 30 -27.76 4.37 4.73
CA TYR A 30 -26.87 5.25 4.00
C TYR A 30 -27.39 6.69 4.08
N THR A 31 -26.57 7.59 4.62
CA THR A 31 -26.87 9.02 4.63
C THR A 31 -25.89 9.67 3.67
N ASP A 32 -26.44 10.24 2.62
CA ASP A 32 -25.71 11.03 1.63
C ASP A 32 -25.35 12.37 2.26
N VAL A 33 -24.06 12.75 2.22
CA VAL A 33 -23.53 13.96 2.84
C VAL A 33 -22.83 14.75 1.74
N ASP A 34 -23.21 16.01 1.55
CA ASP A 34 -22.50 16.92 0.64
C ASP A 34 -21.22 17.40 1.33
N THR A 35 -20.11 17.45 0.59
CA THR A 35 -18.85 18.04 1.06
C THR A 35 -19.02 19.46 1.61
N ALA A 36 -19.98 20.25 1.11
CA ALA A 36 -20.26 21.59 1.60
C ALA A 36 -20.81 21.63 3.04
N ASP A 37 -21.33 20.52 3.54
CA ASP A 37 -21.84 20.37 4.91
C ASP A 37 -20.77 19.85 5.89
N LEU A 38 -19.58 19.48 5.40
CA LEU A 38 -18.46 19.06 6.23
C LEU A 38 -17.88 20.24 7.02
N VAL A 39 -17.37 19.96 8.22
CA VAL A 39 -16.56 20.93 8.96
C VAL A 39 -15.24 21.13 8.21
N GLY A 40 -14.82 22.39 8.03
CA GLY A 40 -13.65 22.75 7.24
C GLY A 40 -14.00 23.30 5.86
N HIS A 41 -12.99 23.48 5.01
CA HIS A 41 -13.16 24.03 3.65
C HIS A 41 -12.37 23.27 2.58
N GLY A 42 -11.85 22.08 2.92
CA GLY A 42 -11.09 21.24 1.97
C GLY A 42 -9.77 21.84 1.49
N THR A 43 -9.18 22.81 2.22
CA THR A 43 -7.92 23.47 1.87
C THR A 43 -6.76 22.98 2.75
N ASP A 44 -5.51 23.27 2.40
CA ASP A 44 -4.33 22.90 3.21
C ASP A 44 -4.41 23.42 4.65
N SER A 45 -4.93 24.63 4.85
CA SER A 45 -5.03 25.25 6.18
C SER A 45 -6.29 24.86 6.96
N THR A 46 -7.29 24.34 6.26
CA THR A 46 -8.60 23.98 6.82
C THR A 46 -9.15 22.78 6.02
N PRO A 47 -8.56 21.59 6.18
CA PRO A 47 -9.06 20.38 5.53
C PRO A 47 -10.49 20.09 6.01
N TYR A 48 -11.21 19.27 5.26
CA TYR A 48 -12.50 18.75 5.72
C TYR A 48 -12.28 17.70 6.80
N GLU A 49 -12.96 17.86 7.94
CA GLU A 49 -12.92 16.90 9.04
C GLU A 49 -13.87 15.73 8.76
N ILE A 50 -13.35 14.51 8.83
CA ILE A 50 -14.11 13.27 8.65
C ILE A 50 -14.19 12.54 9.99
N SER A 51 -15.41 12.42 10.51
CA SER A 51 -15.70 11.85 11.84
C SER A 51 -16.52 10.56 11.77
N ASN A 52 -17.11 10.24 10.62
CA ASN A 52 -17.92 9.04 10.43
C ASN A 52 -17.92 8.54 8.98
N VAL A 53 -18.49 7.36 8.76
CA VAL A 53 -18.44 6.67 7.47
C VAL A 53 -19.26 7.35 6.36
N SER A 54 -20.31 8.10 6.70
CA SER A 54 -21.07 8.88 5.71
C SER A 54 -20.26 10.06 5.19
N GLU A 55 -19.55 10.76 6.08
CA GLU A 55 -18.61 11.82 5.70
C GLU A 55 -17.42 11.26 4.91
N LEU A 56 -16.94 10.05 5.25
CA LEU A 56 -15.92 9.37 4.47
C LEU A 56 -16.37 9.10 3.02
N GLN A 57 -17.64 8.74 2.81
CA GLN A 57 -18.19 8.56 1.47
C GLN A 57 -18.26 9.89 0.70
N ALA A 58 -18.58 11.00 1.37
CA ALA A 58 -18.69 12.33 0.76
C ALA A 58 -17.42 12.79 0.02
N MET A 59 -16.26 12.19 0.30
CA MET A 59 -15.02 12.46 -0.43
C MET A 59 -15.16 12.22 -1.95
N GLU A 60 -16.11 11.39 -2.38
CA GLU A 60 -16.36 11.16 -3.81
C GLU A 60 -16.82 12.41 -4.57
N ASP A 61 -17.42 13.39 -3.88
CA ASP A 61 -17.89 14.64 -4.48
C ASP A 61 -16.83 15.75 -4.48
N GLY A 62 -15.73 15.57 -3.73
CA GLY A 62 -14.67 16.56 -3.54
C GLY A 62 -13.27 16.01 -3.82
N LEU A 63 -13.05 15.44 -5.01
CA LEU A 63 -11.85 14.66 -5.33
C LEU A 63 -10.52 15.43 -5.29
N THR A 64 -10.54 16.78 -5.26
CA THR A 64 -9.34 17.62 -5.18
C THR A 64 -9.14 18.28 -3.81
N ALA A 65 -10.04 18.03 -2.86
CA ALA A 65 -10.00 18.64 -1.53
C ALA A 65 -9.06 17.87 -0.57
N ASN A 66 -8.70 18.53 0.53
CA ASN A 66 -7.94 17.92 1.61
C ASN A 66 -8.85 17.48 2.74
N TYR A 67 -8.58 16.32 3.31
CA TYR A 67 -9.37 15.66 4.33
C TYR A 67 -8.48 15.24 5.49
N GLU A 68 -9.01 15.33 6.70
CA GLU A 68 -8.37 14.75 7.89
C GLU A 68 -9.38 13.92 8.69
N LEU A 69 -8.93 12.78 9.22
CA LEU A 69 -9.74 12.04 10.18
C LEU A 69 -9.64 12.72 11.55
N VAL A 70 -10.78 12.92 12.21
CA VAL A 70 -10.85 13.49 13.57
C VAL A 70 -11.24 12.45 14.63
N GLY A 71 -11.35 11.20 14.22
CA GLY A 71 -11.66 10.06 15.07
C GLY A 71 -11.62 8.74 14.30
N ASP A 72 -11.64 7.64 15.03
CA ASP A 72 -11.79 6.32 14.42
C ASP A 72 -13.18 6.15 13.80
N ILE A 73 -13.24 5.49 12.65
CA ILE A 73 -14.46 5.30 11.87
C ILE A 73 -14.86 3.83 11.87
N ASP A 74 -16.06 3.53 12.34
CA ASP A 74 -16.71 2.24 12.12
C ASP A 74 -17.45 2.25 10.77
N ALA A 75 -16.87 1.54 9.79
CA ALA A 75 -17.41 1.37 8.45
C ALA A 75 -18.11 0.02 8.25
N SER A 76 -18.36 -0.77 9.30
CA SER A 76 -18.98 -2.09 9.20
C SER A 76 -20.37 -2.08 8.54
N ASN A 77 -21.13 -0.99 8.73
CA ASN A 77 -22.44 -0.81 8.12
C ASN A 77 -22.39 -0.68 6.59
N THR A 78 -21.23 -0.37 6.00
CA THR A 78 -21.08 -0.30 4.54
C THR A 78 -21.47 -1.61 3.87
N ALA A 79 -21.34 -2.76 4.54
CA ALA A 79 -21.77 -4.06 4.02
C ALA A 79 -23.25 -4.13 3.60
N GLN A 80 -24.10 -3.21 4.06
CA GLN A 80 -25.52 -3.13 3.69
C GLN A 80 -25.80 -2.04 2.63
N TRP A 81 -24.81 -1.23 2.28
CA TRP A 81 -24.96 -0.12 1.34
C TRP A 81 -25.03 -0.60 -0.09
N ASN A 82 -25.61 0.22 -0.96
CA ASN A 82 -25.62 0.00 -2.41
C ASN A 82 -26.17 -1.38 -2.83
N ASP A 83 -27.28 -1.79 -2.20
CA ASP A 83 -27.89 -3.12 -2.36
C ASP A 83 -26.94 -4.27 -1.96
N GLY A 84 -26.19 -4.08 -0.89
CA GLY A 84 -25.20 -5.04 -0.38
C GLY A 84 -23.86 -5.02 -1.13
N ARG A 85 -23.66 -4.06 -2.03
CA ARG A 85 -22.38 -3.88 -2.73
C ARG A 85 -21.32 -3.18 -1.91
N GLY A 86 -21.65 -2.58 -0.77
CA GLY A 86 -20.60 -1.90 0.01
C GLY A 86 -20.45 -0.42 -0.30
N PHE A 87 -19.44 0.19 0.31
CA PHE A 87 -18.94 1.55 0.05
C PHE A 87 -18.68 1.79 -1.44
N ASP A 88 -18.93 3.01 -1.96
CA ASP A 88 -18.57 3.36 -3.34
C ASP A 88 -17.15 3.93 -3.42
N PRO A 89 -16.21 3.26 -4.12
CA PRO A 89 -14.81 3.68 -4.14
C PRO A 89 -14.64 5.14 -4.58
N VAL A 90 -13.82 5.88 -3.84
CA VAL A 90 -13.51 7.27 -4.14
C VAL A 90 -12.61 7.33 -5.38
N GLY A 91 -13.01 8.13 -6.37
CA GLY A 91 -12.30 8.29 -7.63
C GLY A 91 -12.54 7.18 -8.64
N SER A 92 -12.54 7.57 -9.92
CA SER A 92 -12.83 6.75 -11.10
C SER A 92 -11.77 6.92 -12.19
N SER A 93 -11.91 6.19 -13.30
CA SER A 93 -10.99 6.36 -14.45
C SER A 93 -11.04 7.75 -15.08
N SER A 94 -12.19 8.44 -14.99
CA SER A 94 -12.40 9.76 -15.59
C SER A 94 -12.07 10.90 -14.64
N ASP A 95 -12.18 10.65 -13.33
CA ASP A 95 -11.95 11.66 -12.30
C ASP A 95 -11.32 10.98 -11.10
N GLN A 96 -10.01 11.14 -10.94
CA GLN A 96 -9.22 10.43 -9.93
C GLN A 96 -9.16 11.29 -8.67
N PHE A 97 -9.06 10.65 -7.51
CA PHE A 97 -8.76 11.37 -6.28
C PHE A 97 -7.38 12.04 -6.40
N ALA A 98 -7.34 13.37 -6.38
CA ALA A 98 -6.13 14.18 -6.53
C ALA A 98 -5.82 15.03 -5.28
N GLY A 99 -6.74 15.03 -4.31
CA GLY A 99 -6.59 15.70 -3.03
C GLY A 99 -5.70 14.94 -2.04
N SER A 100 -5.93 15.18 -0.75
CA SER A 100 -5.21 14.48 0.33
C SER A 100 -6.14 13.91 1.40
N LEU A 101 -5.78 12.76 1.96
CA LEU A 101 -6.37 12.22 3.18
C LEU A 101 -5.25 12.01 4.20
N ASP A 102 -5.28 12.79 5.27
CA ASP A 102 -4.50 12.55 6.47
C ASP A 102 -5.34 11.75 7.47
N GLY A 103 -4.91 10.52 7.75
CA GLY A 103 -5.54 9.68 8.73
C GLY A 103 -5.33 10.16 10.16
N ASN A 104 -4.35 11.03 10.42
CA ASN A 104 -3.99 11.50 11.76
C ASN A 104 -3.83 10.34 12.78
N ASN A 105 -3.32 9.21 12.31
CA ASN A 105 -3.19 7.92 13.00
C ASN A 105 -4.51 7.25 13.44
N HIS A 106 -5.64 7.67 12.89
CA HIS A 106 -6.94 7.04 13.13
C HIS A 106 -7.16 5.79 12.28
N THR A 107 -8.12 4.98 12.75
CA THR A 107 -8.47 3.70 12.13
C THR A 107 -9.85 3.74 11.50
N ILE A 108 -9.96 3.20 10.28
CA ILE A 108 -11.23 2.85 9.62
C ILE A 108 -11.42 1.33 9.73
N THR A 109 -12.50 0.88 10.36
CA THR A 109 -12.74 -0.54 10.68
C THR A 109 -13.92 -1.10 9.90
N GLY A 110 -13.81 -2.32 9.37
CA GLY A 110 -14.95 -3.08 8.83
C GLY A 110 -15.44 -2.64 7.44
N LEU A 111 -14.64 -1.87 6.70
CA LEU A 111 -14.99 -1.38 5.36
C LEU A 111 -15.30 -2.56 4.41
N THR A 112 -16.47 -2.54 3.77
CA THR A 112 -16.88 -3.53 2.78
C THR A 112 -17.05 -2.90 1.40
N ILE A 113 -16.44 -3.50 0.38
CA ILE A 113 -16.56 -3.13 -1.03
C ILE A 113 -16.71 -4.43 -1.85
N ASP A 114 -17.82 -4.58 -2.56
CA ASP A 114 -18.07 -5.64 -3.53
C ASP A 114 -18.48 -5.03 -4.88
N ARG A 115 -17.58 -5.15 -5.85
CA ARG A 115 -17.68 -4.56 -7.19
C ARG A 115 -17.37 -5.59 -8.28
N GLN A 116 -17.61 -6.87 -8.00
CA GLN A 116 -17.25 -7.98 -8.88
C GLN A 116 -17.98 -7.99 -10.24
N TYR A 117 -19.09 -7.24 -10.39
CA TYR A 117 -19.94 -7.21 -11.59
C TYR A 117 -20.00 -5.85 -12.31
N GLU A 118 -19.12 -4.91 -11.98
CA GLU A 118 -19.24 -3.55 -12.52
C GLU A 118 -18.68 -3.40 -13.94
N ASP A 119 -19.14 -2.35 -14.62
CA ASP A 119 -18.73 -2.02 -15.97
C ASP A 119 -17.26 -1.52 -16.06
N ASN A 120 -16.84 -1.12 -17.24
CA ASN A 120 -15.45 -0.78 -17.55
C ASN A 120 -14.85 0.37 -16.73
N SER A 121 -15.68 1.24 -16.13
CA SER A 121 -15.24 2.48 -15.46
C SER A 121 -14.87 2.32 -13.99
N ARG A 122 -15.30 1.23 -13.33
CA ARG A 122 -15.16 0.98 -11.88
C ARG A 122 -14.48 -0.34 -11.53
N ARG A 123 -13.61 -0.82 -12.42
CA ARG A 123 -12.94 -2.12 -12.24
C ARG A 123 -11.78 -2.12 -11.26
N ARG A 124 -11.35 -0.93 -10.81
CA ARG A 124 -10.28 -0.76 -9.83
C ARG A 124 -10.90 -0.30 -8.52
N VAL A 125 -10.64 -1.06 -7.46
CA VAL A 125 -11.40 -0.92 -6.22
C VAL A 125 -10.51 -1.03 -4.99
N GLY A 126 -10.92 -0.27 -3.98
CA GLY A 126 -10.36 -0.05 -2.66
C GLY A 126 -11.15 1.10 -2.04
N LEU A 127 -10.78 1.59 -0.85
CA LEU A 127 -11.34 2.86 -0.36
C LEU A 127 -11.26 3.95 -1.44
N PHE A 128 -10.13 3.98 -2.15
CA PHE A 128 -9.95 4.72 -3.39
C PHE A 128 -9.93 3.77 -4.59
N GLY A 129 -10.78 3.99 -5.59
CA GLY A 129 -10.72 3.25 -6.84
C GLY A 129 -9.49 3.65 -7.64
N TYR A 130 -9.33 4.97 -7.82
CA TYR A 130 -8.23 5.60 -8.56
C TYR A 130 -7.71 6.81 -7.78
N SER A 131 -6.40 6.88 -7.56
CA SER A 131 -5.78 7.97 -6.82
C SER A 131 -4.46 8.45 -7.41
N PHE A 132 -4.40 9.75 -7.68
CA PHE A 132 -3.18 10.54 -7.87
C PHE A 132 -2.77 11.26 -6.56
N GLY A 133 -3.65 11.28 -5.57
CA GLY A 133 -3.51 12.07 -4.35
C GLY A 133 -2.49 11.55 -3.34
N THR A 134 -2.52 12.18 -2.16
CA THR A 134 -1.68 11.82 -1.01
C THR A 134 -2.53 11.19 0.08
N ILE A 135 -2.20 9.98 0.51
CA ILE A 135 -2.93 9.25 1.55
C ILE A 135 -1.93 8.85 2.63
N THR A 136 -2.10 9.38 3.84
CA THR A 136 -1.11 9.22 4.90
C THR A 136 -1.72 8.84 6.23
N ASP A 137 -0.92 8.19 7.07
CA ASP A 137 -1.17 8.08 8.52
C ASP A 137 -2.54 7.48 8.89
N VAL A 138 -3.01 6.49 8.10
CA VAL A 138 -4.31 5.83 8.28
C VAL A 138 -4.18 4.31 8.42
N ALA A 139 -4.96 3.73 9.32
CA ALA A 139 -5.13 2.29 9.42
C ALA A 139 -6.50 1.85 8.87
N LEU A 140 -6.52 0.87 7.97
CA LEU A 140 -7.73 0.17 7.55
C LEU A 140 -7.72 -1.23 8.16
N THR A 141 -8.69 -1.54 9.01
CA THR A 141 -8.78 -2.84 9.66
C THR A 141 -10.05 -3.58 9.29
N GLU A 142 -9.96 -4.90 9.27
CA GLU A 142 -11.09 -5.79 8.95
C GLU A 142 -11.76 -5.50 7.60
N VAL A 143 -10.98 -5.06 6.60
CA VAL A 143 -11.53 -4.75 5.27
C VAL A 143 -12.02 -6.01 4.57
N THR A 144 -13.09 -5.86 3.79
CA THR A 144 -13.59 -6.88 2.87
C THR A 144 -13.73 -6.27 1.49
N VAL A 145 -12.77 -6.53 0.60
CA VAL A 145 -12.79 -5.99 -0.77
C VAL A 145 -12.89 -7.13 -1.80
N THR A 146 -13.85 -7.04 -2.71
CA THR A 146 -13.99 -7.94 -3.86
C THR A 146 -14.08 -7.11 -5.14
N GLY A 147 -13.10 -7.27 -6.04
CA GLY A 147 -12.98 -6.53 -7.30
C GLY A 147 -13.00 -7.41 -8.55
N ASN A 148 -13.17 -6.76 -9.71
CA ASN A 148 -13.19 -7.42 -11.02
C ASN A 148 -11.84 -7.34 -11.78
N GLU A 149 -11.03 -6.30 -11.57
CA GLU A 149 -9.74 -6.18 -12.28
C GLU A 149 -8.59 -5.93 -11.30
N TYR A 150 -8.50 -4.73 -10.72
CA TYR A 150 -7.49 -4.42 -9.71
C TYR A 150 -8.16 -4.19 -8.36
N ALA A 151 -7.80 -4.96 -7.34
CA ALA A 151 -8.33 -4.77 -6.00
C ALA A 151 -7.19 -4.53 -5.01
N GLY A 152 -7.32 -3.49 -4.20
CA GLY A 152 -6.51 -3.23 -3.01
C GLY A 152 -7.40 -2.91 -1.83
N GLY A 153 -6.95 -3.17 -0.61
CA GLY A 153 -7.70 -2.76 0.58
C GLY A 153 -7.82 -1.24 0.70
N LEU A 154 -6.74 -0.52 0.36
CA LEU A 154 -6.73 0.95 0.34
C LEU A 154 -7.02 1.51 -1.06
N VAL A 155 -6.26 1.07 -2.08
CA VAL A 155 -6.35 1.66 -3.42
C VAL A 155 -6.44 0.59 -4.52
N GLY A 156 -7.36 0.77 -5.47
CA GLY A 156 -7.40 -0.07 -6.67
C GLY A 156 -6.19 0.20 -7.56
N LEU A 157 -6.05 1.44 -8.00
CA LEU A 157 -4.94 1.94 -8.82
C LEU A 157 -4.39 3.27 -8.26
N SER A 158 -3.12 3.26 -7.84
CA SER A 158 -2.36 4.49 -7.58
C SER A 158 -1.61 4.91 -8.86
N THR A 159 -1.71 6.18 -9.24
CA THR A 159 -1.20 6.76 -10.50
C THR A 159 -0.32 7.96 -10.21
N GLY A 160 0.89 7.75 -9.68
CA GLY A 160 1.78 8.85 -9.32
C GLY A 160 1.50 9.49 -7.94
N GLY A 161 0.54 8.95 -7.19
CA GLY A 161 0.23 9.40 -5.84
C GLY A 161 1.21 8.88 -4.78
N THR A 162 1.07 9.42 -3.57
CA THR A 162 1.87 9.04 -2.39
C THR A 162 1.01 8.33 -1.36
N ILE A 163 1.46 7.16 -0.91
CA ILE A 163 0.84 6.40 0.17
C ILE A 163 1.92 6.17 1.24
N ARG A 164 1.74 6.75 2.44
CA ARG A 164 2.76 6.72 3.49
C ARG A 164 2.15 6.39 4.86
N ASN A 165 2.84 5.60 5.67
CA ASN A 165 2.42 5.29 7.04
C ASN A 165 1.01 4.67 7.10
N VAL A 166 0.78 3.67 6.24
CA VAL A 166 -0.52 3.01 6.13
C VAL A 166 -0.45 1.58 6.64
N THR A 167 -1.47 1.18 7.39
CA THR A 167 -1.68 -0.22 7.75
C THR A 167 -2.99 -0.73 7.17
N VAL A 168 -2.98 -1.92 6.57
CA VAL A 168 -4.19 -2.59 6.08
C VAL A 168 -4.27 -4.01 6.63
N SER A 169 -5.44 -4.42 7.13
CA SER A 169 -5.74 -5.81 7.49
C SER A 169 -7.15 -6.21 7.05
N GLY A 170 -7.34 -7.50 6.78
CA GLY A 170 -8.63 -8.04 6.32
C GLY A 170 -8.48 -9.03 5.17
N LYS A 171 -9.38 -8.96 4.19
CA LYS A 171 -9.41 -9.83 3.01
C LYS A 171 -9.65 -9.04 1.72
N VAL A 172 -8.89 -9.39 0.69
CA VAL A 172 -9.01 -8.81 -0.66
C VAL A 172 -9.11 -9.94 -1.68
N ARG A 173 -10.13 -9.91 -2.53
CA ARG A 173 -10.31 -10.81 -3.67
C ARG A 173 -10.40 -10.04 -4.99
N SER A 174 -9.79 -10.56 -6.05
CA SER A 174 -9.96 -10.05 -7.43
C SER A 174 -10.01 -11.18 -8.45
N THR A 175 -10.63 -10.96 -9.60
CA THR A 175 -10.56 -11.90 -10.73
C THR A 175 -9.33 -11.71 -11.63
N VAL A 176 -8.54 -10.63 -11.47
CA VAL A 176 -7.35 -10.40 -12.31
C VAL A 176 -6.10 -10.09 -11.48
N THR A 177 -6.10 -9.01 -10.72
CA THR A 177 -4.96 -8.57 -9.91
C THR A 177 -5.42 -8.12 -8.54
N ALA A 178 -4.83 -8.67 -7.49
CA ALA A 178 -5.10 -8.28 -6.11
C ALA A 178 -3.80 -7.95 -5.37
N GLY A 179 -3.86 -6.90 -4.56
CA GLY A 179 -2.86 -6.61 -3.53
C GLY A 179 -3.52 -6.35 -2.19
N GLY A 180 -2.82 -6.58 -1.09
CA GLY A 180 -3.38 -6.29 0.24
C GLY A 180 -3.66 -4.80 0.45
N LEU A 181 -2.72 -3.94 0.05
CA LEU A 181 -2.86 -2.48 0.12
C LEU A 181 -3.30 -1.89 -1.22
N ALA A 182 -2.62 -2.25 -2.31
CA ALA A 182 -2.89 -1.71 -3.64
C ALA A 182 -3.07 -2.79 -4.70
N GLY A 183 -4.09 -2.68 -5.54
CA GLY A 183 -4.19 -3.54 -6.73
C GLY A 183 -3.03 -3.29 -7.69
N GLN A 184 -2.80 -2.03 -8.04
CA GLN A 184 -1.67 -1.58 -8.83
C GLN A 184 -1.06 -0.28 -8.28
N ASN A 185 0.27 -0.24 -8.26
CA ASN A 185 1.05 0.98 -8.03
C ASN A 185 1.74 1.39 -9.33
N PHE A 186 1.21 2.39 -10.03
CA PHE A 186 1.74 2.89 -11.29
C PHE A 186 2.38 4.27 -11.08
N ARG A 187 3.72 4.34 -11.12
CA ARG A 187 4.50 5.56 -10.88
C ARG A 187 4.29 6.22 -9.51
N GLY A 188 3.49 5.62 -8.62
CA GLY A 188 3.28 6.10 -7.25
C GLY A 188 4.38 5.64 -6.30
N ALA A 189 4.36 6.22 -5.10
CA ALA A 189 5.27 5.89 -4.01
C ALA A 189 4.49 5.29 -2.83
N ILE A 190 4.87 4.07 -2.42
CA ILE A 190 4.35 3.42 -1.21
C ILE A 190 5.49 3.33 -0.21
N GLN A 191 5.30 3.92 0.97
CA GLN A 191 6.33 4.01 2.00
C GLN A 191 5.75 3.68 3.38
N ASN A 192 6.54 2.99 4.22
CA ASN A 192 6.16 2.69 5.61
C ASN A 192 4.79 2.00 5.69
N ALA A 193 4.62 0.93 4.91
CA ALA A 193 3.33 0.29 4.73
C ALA A 193 3.30 -1.13 5.31
N THR A 194 2.23 -1.46 6.03
CA THR A 194 1.99 -2.81 6.56
C THR A 194 0.71 -3.40 5.96
N ALA A 195 0.79 -4.61 5.42
CA ALA A 195 -0.38 -5.38 4.98
C ALA A 195 -0.47 -6.74 5.69
N SER A 196 -1.45 -6.89 6.59
CA SER A 196 -1.85 -8.17 7.19
C SER A 196 -3.15 -8.66 6.55
N VAL A 197 -3.12 -8.83 5.22
CA VAL A 197 -4.32 -9.07 4.40
C VAL A 197 -4.27 -10.45 3.76
N ASN A 198 -5.36 -11.21 3.87
CA ASN A 198 -5.53 -12.44 3.12
C ASN A 198 -5.94 -12.09 1.67
N VAL A 199 -5.04 -12.31 0.73
CA VAL A 199 -5.21 -11.94 -0.67
C VAL A 199 -5.53 -13.18 -1.49
N THR A 200 -6.57 -13.10 -2.32
CA THR A 200 -6.92 -14.14 -3.30
C THR A 200 -7.13 -13.52 -4.68
N SER A 201 -6.47 -14.04 -5.70
CA SER A 201 -6.69 -13.63 -7.08
C SER A 201 -6.86 -14.82 -7.99
N ASP A 202 -7.63 -14.69 -9.07
CA ASP A 202 -7.72 -15.75 -10.08
C ASP A 202 -6.52 -15.69 -11.07
N ASN A 203 -5.64 -14.69 -10.96
CA ASN A 203 -4.45 -14.56 -11.81
C ASN A 203 -3.22 -14.03 -11.03
N THR A 204 -3.09 -12.72 -10.84
CA THR A 204 -1.93 -12.08 -10.19
C THR A 204 -2.26 -11.68 -8.76
N ALA A 205 -1.42 -12.05 -7.79
CA ALA A 205 -1.62 -11.72 -6.38
C ALA A 205 -0.32 -11.30 -5.70
N GLY A 206 -0.37 -10.23 -4.89
CA GLY A 206 0.70 -9.82 -3.99
C GLY A 206 0.19 -9.53 -2.59
N GLY A 207 0.95 -9.85 -1.54
CA GLY A 207 0.51 -9.57 -0.17
C GLY A 207 0.37 -8.08 0.14
N LEU A 208 1.17 -7.22 -0.49
CA LEU A 208 1.08 -5.75 -0.39
C LEU A 208 0.52 -5.14 -1.68
N VAL A 209 1.15 -5.44 -2.83
CA VAL A 209 0.78 -4.87 -4.13
C VAL A 209 0.64 -5.95 -5.18
N GLY A 210 -0.46 -5.95 -5.95
CA GLY A 210 -0.62 -6.91 -7.05
C GLY A 210 0.40 -6.68 -8.17
N PHE A 211 0.38 -5.49 -8.76
CA PHE A 211 1.31 -5.06 -9.80
C PHE A 211 2.03 -3.76 -9.43
N ASN A 212 3.36 -3.79 -9.40
CA ASN A 212 4.18 -2.61 -9.11
C ASN A 212 4.94 -2.13 -10.35
N SER A 213 4.82 -0.84 -10.66
CA SER A 213 5.69 -0.09 -11.57
C SER A 213 5.96 1.32 -11.03
N GLY A 214 5.92 1.47 -9.70
CA GLY A 214 6.36 2.65 -8.96
C GLY A 214 7.44 2.25 -7.95
N SER A 215 7.52 2.95 -6.83
CA SER A 215 8.44 2.64 -5.73
C SER A 215 7.70 2.08 -4.51
N ILE A 216 8.30 1.08 -3.88
CA ILE A 216 7.86 0.51 -2.61
C ILE A 216 9.06 0.50 -1.66
N ARG A 217 8.93 1.14 -0.50
CA ARG A 217 9.99 1.21 0.50
C ARG A 217 9.47 0.95 1.92
N ASN A 218 10.29 0.33 2.76
CA ASN A 218 9.99 0.15 4.19
C ASN A 218 8.61 -0.49 4.39
N ALA A 219 8.37 -1.62 3.74
CA ALA A 219 7.04 -2.22 3.74
C ALA A 219 7.08 -3.70 4.09
N ARG A 220 5.99 -4.19 4.70
CA ARG A 220 5.84 -5.60 5.05
C ARG A 220 4.48 -6.18 4.70
N ALA A 221 4.48 -7.47 4.36
CA ALA A 221 3.27 -8.26 4.16
C ALA A 221 3.29 -9.57 4.98
N SER A 222 2.19 -9.89 5.66
CA SER A 222 2.10 -11.05 6.55
C SER A 222 0.87 -11.94 6.34
N GLY A 223 -0.15 -11.48 5.60
CA GLY A 223 -1.32 -12.29 5.30
C GLY A 223 -1.07 -13.34 4.21
N SER A 224 -1.92 -14.36 4.14
CA SER A 224 -1.76 -15.42 3.14
C SER A 224 -2.08 -14.91 1.73
N VAL A 225 -1.31 -15.33 0.73
CA VAL A 225 -1.49 -14.93 -0.68
C VAL A 225 -1.77 -16.16 -1.53
N ALA A 226 -2.92 -16.17 -2.21
CA ALA A 226 -3.29 -17.20 -3.17
C ALA A 226 -3.54 -16.58 -4.55
N GLY A 227 -2.97 -17.18 -5.59
CA GLY A 227 -3.16 -16.78 -6.98
C GLY A 227 -2.99 -17.96 -7.94
N ASP A 228 -2.95 -17.67 -9.24
CA ASP A 228 -2.71 -18.69 -10.26
C ASP A 228 -1.37 -18.47 -10.97
N ASN A 229 -1.25 -17.33 -11.67
CA ASN A 229 -0.20 -17.12 -12.66
C ASN A 229 1.05 -16.46 -12.06
N THR A 230 0.88 -15.33 -11.36
CA THR A 230 2.01 -14.64 -10.71
C THR A 230 1.67 -14.32 -9.26
N VAL A 231 2.39 -14.94 -8.32
CA VAL A 231 2.04 -14.89 -6.90
C VAL A 231 3.28 -14.57 -6.08
N GLY A 232 3.27 -13.43 -5.39
CA GLY A 232 4.36 -12.99 -4.53
C GLY A 232 3.91 -12.70 -3.11
N GLY A 233 4.72 -13.06 -2.11
CA GLY A 233 4.42 -12.75 -0.71
C GLY A 233 4.29 -11.24 -0.43
N LEU A 234 5.04 -10.39 -1.15
CA LEU A 234 4.92 -8.92 -1.12
C LEU A 234 4.28 -8.38 -2.40
N VAL A 235 4.85 -8.72 -3.57
CA VAL A 235 4.43 -8.18 -4.87
C VAL A 235 4.19 -9.29 -5.88
N GLY A 236 3.02 -9.32 -6.53
CA GLY A 236 2.73 -10.30 -7.57
C GLY A 236 3.66 -10.16 -8.77
N SER A 237 3.60 -9.00 -9.44
CA SER A 237 4.53 -8.64 -10.51
C SER A 237 5.19 -7.29 -10.31
N ASN A 238 6.51 -7.23 -10.50
CA ASN A 238 7.31 -6.02 -10.36
C ASN A 238 7.94 -5.57 -11.69
N ARG A 239 7.83 -4.27 -11.96
CA ARG A 239 8.54 -3.49 -12.99
C ARG A 239 9.10 -2.17 -12.43
N GLY A 240 9.08 -2.02 -11.12
CA GLY A 240 9.53 -0.82 -10.42
C GLY A 240 10.58 -1.15 -9.37
N ILE A 241 10.69 -0.31 -8.36
CA ILE A 241 11.70 -0.40 -7.30
C ILE A 241 11.05 -0.94 -6.04
N ILE A 242 11.66 -1.98 -5.45
CA ILE A 242 11.30 -2.52 -4.13
C ILE A 242 12.55 -2.46 -3.26
N ARG A 243 12.47 -1.81 -2.10
CA ARG A 243 13.63 -1.64 -1.22
C ARG A 243 13.26 -1.69 0.27
N ASP A 244 14.13 -2.29 1.09
CA ASP A 244 13.97 -2.32 2.55
C ASP A 244 12.63 -2.96 2.97
N THR A 245 12.25 -4.08 2.35
CA THR A 245 10.93 -4.71 2.56
C THR A 245 11.03 -6.16 3.01
N PHE A 246 9.94 -6.72 3.52
CA PHE A 246 9.87 -8.18 3.69
C PHE A 246 8.47 -8.79 3.61
N ALA A 247 8.41 -10.10 3.37
CA ALA A 247 7.16 -10.87 3.40
C ALA A 247 7.29 -12.16 4.23
N VAL A 248 6.23 -12.49 4.98
CA VAL A 248 6.19 -13.64 5.91
C VAL A 248 4.88 -14.44 5.82
N GLY A 249 4.01 -14.11 4.88
CA GLY A 249 2.75 -14.83 4.65
C GLY A 249 2.94 -16.07 3.78
N ASN A 250 2.10 -17.10 3.99
CA ASN A 250 2.06 -18.29 3.13
C ASN A 250 1.68 -17.90 1.69
N VAL A 251 2.42 -18.43 0.70
CA VAL A 251 2.21 -18.12 -0.72
C VAL A 251 1.80 -19.38 -1.48
N THR A 252 0.71 -19.33 -2.22
CA THR A 252 0.22 -20.45 -3.03
C THR A 252 -0.12 -19.97 -4.45
N GLY A 253 0.56 -20.54 -5.44
CA GLY A 253 0.36 -20.27 -6.86
C GLY A 253 0.67 -21.50 -7.71
N ASN A 254 0.23 -21.50 -8.97
CA ASN A 254 0.39 -22.65 -9.87
C ASN A 254 1.52 -22.45 -10.90
N GLN A 255 1.94 -21.21 -11.13
CA GLN A 255 2.99 -20.86 -12.10
C GLN A 255 4.13 -20.09 -11.41
N GLU A 256 4.29 -18.79 -11.66
CA GLU A 256 5.40 -17.98 -11.13
C GLU A 256 5.13 -17.57 -9.68
N THR A 257 5.62 -18.38 -8.73
CA THR A 257 5.40 -18.19 -7.30
C THR A 257 6.71 -17.85 -6.59
N GLY A 258 6.71 -16.80 -5.77
CA GLY A 258 7.89 -16.38 -5.01
C GLY A 258 7.56 -15.84 -3.62
N GLY A 259 8.47 -16.08 -2.66
CA GLY A 259 8.26 -15.68 -1.27
C GLY A 259 8.21 -14.16 -1.06
N LEU A 260 8.85 -13.37 -1.94
CA LEU A 260 8.74 -11.91 -1.96
C LEU A 260 8.04 -11.41 -3.24
N VAL A 261 8.58 -11.75 -4.41
CA VAL A 261 8.06 -11.32 -5.72
C VAL A 261 7.76 -12.54 -6.57
N GLY A 262 6.57 -12.60 -7.18
CA GLY A 262 6.20 -13.68 -8.11
C GLY A 262 6.96 -13.57 -9.44
N ARG A 263 6.75 -12.45 -10.17
CA ARG A 263 7.50 -12.13 -11.41
C ARG A 263 8.14 -10.74 -11.34
N ASN A 264 9.47 -10.68 -11.29
CA ASN A 264 10.22 -9.44 -11.50
C ASN A 264 10.57 -9.29 -12.99
N ASN A 265 10.47 -8.09 -13.54
CA ASN A 265 10.85 -7.83 -14.94
C ASN A 265 12.35 -7.49 -15.03
N ASP A 266 13.08 -8.27 -15.82
CA ASP A 266 14.53 -8.22 -15.96
C ASP A 266 15.09 -6.88 -16.48
N GLU A 267 14.26 -6.09 -17.17
CA GLU A 267 14.68 -4.81 -17.80
C GLU A 267 14.49 -3.60 -16.87
N THR A 268 13.53 -3.68 -15.94
CA THR A 268 13.07 -2.49 -15.18
C THR A 268 12.85 -2.74 -13.69
N GLY A 269 12.62 -3.98 -13.28
CA GLY A 269 12.31 -4.34 -11.90
C GLY A 269 13.56 -4.52 -11.05
N THR A 270 13.63 -3.80 -9.93
CA THR A 270 14.73 -3.89 -8.95
C THR A 270 14.21 -4.28 -7.57
N VAL A 271 14.96 -5.14 -6.87
CA VAL A 271 14.61 -5.64 -5.52
C VAL A 271 15.82 -5.61 -4.59
N GLU A 272 15.93 -4.57 -3.78
CA GLU A 272 17.09 -4.30 -2.95
C GLU A 272 16.80 -4.53 -1.48
N GLN A 273 17.76 -5.08 -0.74
CA GLN A 273 17.72 -5.11 0.73
C GLN A 273 16.38 -5.64 1.28
N SER A 274 15.83 -6.66 0.60
CA SER A 274 14.47 -7.15 0.85
C SER A 274 14.44 -8.65 1.05
N TYR A 275 13.55 -9.11 1.92
CA TYR A 275 13.65 -10.43 2.56
C TYR A 275 12.35 -11.21 2.53
N PHE A 276 12.41 -12.54 2.56
CA PHE A 276 11.21 -13.33 2.82
C PHE A 276 11.51 -14.53 3.69
N ASP A 277 10.51 -14.95 4.46
CA ASP A 277 10.61 -16.15 5.28
C ASP A 277 10.33 -17.39 4.42
N THR A 278 11.34 -18.20 4.19
CA THR A 278 11.26 -19.41 3.34
C THR A 278 10.31 -20.46 3.93
N GLN A 279 10.22 -20.56 5.25
CA GLN A 279 9.40 -21.54 5.94
C GLN A 279 7.94 -21.08 6.00
N ALA A 280 7.70 -19.84 6.42
CA ALA A 280 6.35 -19.29 6.53
C ALA A 280 5.68 -19.10 5.16
N SER A 281 6.45 -18.75 4.13
CA SER A 281 5.94 -18.64 2.76
C SER A 281 5.67 -19.98 2.08
N GLY A 282 6.14 -21.10 2.65
CA GLY A 282 6.13 -22.40 2.01
C GLY A 282 7.10 -22.51 0.83
N GLN A 283 8.02 -21.55 0.68
CA GLN A 283 8.99 -21.48 -0.41
C GLN A 283 10.38 -21.98 0.02
N ASP A 284 10.45 -22.92 0.98
CA ASP A 284 11.68 -23.59 1.38
C ASP A 284 12.01 -24.71 0.37
N PRO A 285 13.05 -24.53 -0.47
CA PRO A 285 13.39 -25.52 -1.49
C PRO A 285 14.12 -26.75 -0.93
N SER A 286 14.43 -26.79 0.37
CA SER A 286 15.32 -27.77 1.01
C SER A 286 14.69 -28.61 2.12
N GLY A 287 13.48 -28.28 2.58
CA GLY A 287 12.84 -28.99 3.69
C GLY A 287 13.59 -28.86 5.03
N GLY A 288 14.20 -27.69 5.29
CA GLY A 288 14.75 -27.33 6.60
C GLY A 288 16.27 -27.15 6.71
N SER A 289 17.01 -26.90 5.63
CA SER A 289 18.42 -26.48 5.73
C SER A 289 18.67 -25.19 4.98
N ALA A 290 18.81 -24.11 5.75
CA ALA A 290 19.08 -22.76 5.27
C ALA A 290 20.28 -22.72 4.33
N ILE A 291 19.99 -22.60 3.04
CA ILE A 291 20.93 -22.03 2.09
C ILE A 291 20.41 -20.60 1.90
N ARG A 292 21.27 -19.59 2.04
CA ARG A 292 20.96 -18.22 1.57
C ARG A 292 20.72 -18.32 0.08
N LEU A 293 19.49 -18.57 -0.30
CA LEU A 293 19.10 -18.75 -1.68
C LEU A 293 18.71 -17.37 -2.18
N THR A 294 19.64 -16.75 -2.89
CA THR A 294 19.33 -15.82 -3.96
C THR A 294 18.42 -16.59 -4.92
N ILE A 295 17.10 -16.57 -4.71
CA ILE A 295 16.18 -17.09 -5.73
C ILE A 295 16.48 -16.26 -6.97
N LEU A 296 17.00 -16.94 -8.00
CA LEU A 296 17.20 -16.39 -9.33
C LEU A 296 15.82 -16.05 -9.87
N ILE A 297 15.33 -14.87 -9.48
CA ILE A 297 14.35 -14.20 -10.30
C ILE A 297 15.08 -13.96 -11.62
N PHE A 298 14.51 -14.47 -12.73
CA PHE A 298 15.06 -14.26 -14.06
C PHE A 298 15.40 -12.75 -14.20
N GLY A 299 16.66 -12.43 -14.56
CA GLY A 299 17.14 -11.06 -14.78
C GLY A 299 18.39 -10.63 -13.98
N PRO A 300 19.20 -9.68 -14.49
CA PRO A 300 20.44 -9.27 -13.85
C PRO A 300 20.20 -8.27 -12.70
N THR A 301 20.76 -8.62 -11.53
CA THR A 301 21.02 -7.80 -10.33
C THR A 301 19.83 -7.19 -9.60
N ASN A 302 19.38 -7.90 -8.54
CA ASN A 302 18.84 -7.44 -7.25
C ASN A 302 17.84 -8.48 -6.74
N SER A 303 18.30 -9.39 -5.87
CA SER A 303 17.58 -10.62 -5.52
C SER A 303 17.03 -10.54 -4.11
N ALA A 304 15.75 -10.89 -3.96
CA ALA A 304 15.13 -11.12 -2.65
C ALA A 304 15.96 -12.14 -1.85
N ILE A 305 16.15 -11.87 -0.56
CA ILE A 305 16.96 -12.69 0.34
C ILE A 305 16.02 -13.61 1.13
N GLY A 306 16.05 -14.91 0.84
CA GLY A 306 15.34 -15.91 1.63
C GLY A 306 16.06 -16.18 2.95
N LEU A 307 15.33 -16.10 4.06
CA LEU A 307 15.79 -16.40 5.42
C LEU A 307 14.82 -17.35 6.10
N THR A 308 15.27 -18.04 7.14
CA THR A 308 14.40 -18.84 8.01
C THR A 308 13.59 -17.97 8.97
N THR A 309 12.53 -18.52 9.56
CA THR A 309 11.74 -17.83 10.59
C THR A 309 12.60 -17.37 11.75
N GLY A 310 13.53 -18.20 12.21
CA GLY A 310 14.42 -17.86 13.31
C GLY A 310 15.37 -16.70 12.99
N GLU A 311 15.86 -16.62 11.74
CA GLU A 311 16.73 -15.52 11.29
C GLU A 311 15.98 -14.19 11.14
N MET A 312 14.68 -14.23 10.85
CA MET A 312 13.84 -13.04 10.67
C MET A 312 13.15 -12.55 11.95
N GLN A 313 13.32 -13.21 13.09
CA GLN A 313 12.60 -12.86 14.32
C GLN A 313 13.53 -12.44 15.46
N GLY A 314 12.98 -11.70 16.42
CA GLY A 314 13.72 -11.29 17.62
C GLY A 314 14.99 -10.49 17.31
N SER A 315 16.03 -10.68 18.11
CA SER A 315 17.32 -10.01 17.92
C SER A 315 18.07 -10.50 16.67
N ALA A 316 17.82 -11.72 16.22
CA ALA A 316 18.46 -12.27 15.03
C ALA A 316 18.08 -11.50 13.76
N ALA A 317 16.88 -10.90 13.73
CA ALA A 317 16.42 -10.07 12.61
C ALA A 317 17.38 -8.92 12.31
N SER A 318 17.88 -8.21 13.33
CA SER A 318 18.83 -7.10 13.13
C SER A 318 20.19 -7.52 12.60
N GLU A 319 20.58 -8.78 12.79
CA GLU A 319 21.84 -9.32 12.30
C GLU A 319 21.70 -9.85 10.85
N ASN A 320 20.54 -10.41 10.51
CA ASN A 320 20.33 -11.09 9.22
C ASN A 320 19.64 -10.22 8.17
N MET A 321 18.87 -9.22 8.60
CA MET A 321 18.12 -8.30 7.75
C MET A 321 18.78 -6.91 7.71
N SER A 322 20.11 -6.87 7.57
CA SER A 322 20.92 -5.64 7.69
C SER A 322 20.56 -4.51 6.72
N GLY A 323 19.77 -4.80 5.70
CA GLY A 323 19.19 -3.82 4.80
C GLY A 323 18.12 -2.96 5.46
N LEU A 324 17.36 -3.54 6.39
CA LEU A 324 16.42 -2.81 7.22
C LEU A 324 17.18 -1.95 8.23
N LYS A 325 16.84 -0.66 8.28
CA LYS A 325 17.44 0.30 9.20
C LYS A 325 16.85 0.17 10.60
N PHE A 326 17.37 -0.78 11.38
CA PHE A 326 16.96 -1.01 12.76
C PHE A 326 17.38 0.16 13.66
N GLY A 327 16.44 0.64 14.49
CA GLY A 327 16.60 1.83 15.32
C GLY A 327 16.23 3.15 14.63
N GLU A 328 16.01 3.13 13.31
CA GLU A 328 15.51 4.27 12.52
C GLU A 328 14.08 3.99 12.06
N ASN A 329 13.91 3.08 11.09
CA ASN A 329 12.61 2.74 10.51
C ASN A 329 12.01 1.46 11.10
N TRP A 330 12.87 0.56 11.58
CA TRP A 330 12.47 -0.77 12.02
C TRP A 330 12.89 -1.03 13.46
N GLN A 331 12.08 -1.77 14.20
CA GLN A 331 12.42 -2.30 15.52
C GLN A 331 12.27 -3.81 15.54
N THR A 332 13.13 -4.47 16.31
CA THR A 332 13.02 -5.91 16.56
C THR A 332 11.87 -6.18 17.53
N VAL A 333 11.19 -7.30 17.36
CA VAL A 333 10.11 -7.75 18.26
C VAL A 333 10.49 -9.09 18.87
N SER A 334 10.47 -9.18 20.19
CA SER A 334 10.81 -10.44 20.88
C SER A 334 9.85 -11.56 20.49
N GLY A 335 10.36 -12.61 19.83
CA GLY A 335 9.55 -13.73 19.34
C GLY A 335 8.65 -13.40 18.15
N GLY A 336 8.83 -12.22 17.53
CA GLY A 336 8.07 -11.77 16.37
C GLY A 336 8.97 -11.21 15.28
N TYR A 337 8.37 -10.90 14.14
CA TYR A 337 9.03 -10.23 13.03
C TYR A 337 9.22 -8.73 13.32
N PRO A 338 10.16 -8.04 12.64
CA PRO A 338 10.33 -6.60 12.78
C PRO A 338 9.04 -5.81 12.54
N GLU A 339 8.91 -4.70 13.25
CA GLU A 339 7.81 -3.75 13.06
C GLU A 339 8.36 -2.40 12.64
N LEU A 340 7.58 -1.67 11.85
CA LEU A 340 7.89 -0.27 11.54
C LEU A 340 7.75 0.56 12.81
N ILE A 341 8.71 1.45 13.04
CA ILE A 341 8.62 2.46 14.08
C ILE A 341 7.66 3.54 13.58
N ALA A 342 6.70 3.95 14.40
CA ALA A 342 5.87 5.11 14.10
C ALA A 342 6.79 6.35 14.04
N LEU A 343 7.06 6.86 12.84
CA LEU A 343 7.88 8.04 12.66
C LEU A 343 7.09 9.27 13.12
N SER A 344 7.61 9.99 14.11
CA SER A 344 7.06 11.27 14.57
C SER A 344 7.38 12.45 13.64
N ASP A 345 8.15 12.21 12.58
CA ASP A 345 8.59 13.22 11.62
C ASP A 345 8.42 12.70 10.18
N PRO A 346 7.53 13.29 9.36
CA PRO A 346 7.30 12.87 7.98
C PRO A 346 8.41 13.31 7.01
N ASP A 347 9.35 14.16 7.43
CA ASP A 347 10.32 14.83 6.53
C ASP A 347 11.80 14.42 6.76
N SER A 348 12.10 13.52 7.70
CA SER A 348 13.49 13.13 7.94
C SER A 348 14.03 12.18 6.86
N ASP A 349 14.65 12.78 5.85
CA ASP A 349 15.62 12.19 4.91
C ASP A 349 15.16 10.95 4.13
N PHE A 350 14.35 11.14 3.09
CA PHE A 350 14.26 10.13 2.03
C PHE A 350 14.34 10.76 0.65
N ASP A 351 15.56 10.71 0.11
CA ASP A 351 15.95 11.11 -1.24
C ASP A 351 14.85 10.80 -2.24
N SER A 352 14.36 11.84 -2.91
CA SER A 352 13.48 11.73 -4.06
C SER A 352 14.29 11.15 -5.20
N ASP A 353 14.58 9.84 -5.14
CA ASP A 353 15.12 9.12 -6.27
C ASP A 353 13.97 8.98 -7.27
N SER A 354 13.76 10.07 -8.00
CA SER A 354 12.83 10.18 -9.09
C SER A 354 13.16 9.07 -10.08
N ALA A 355 12.13 8.39 -10.58
CA ALA A 355 12.23 7.38 -11.63
C ALA A 355 12.70 7.93 -13.00
N ASP A 356 13.38 9.07 -13.02
CA ASP A 356 14.05 9.66 -14.17
C ASP A 356 15.52 9.84 -13.77
N GLY A 357 16.41 8.98 -14.30
CA GLY A 357 17.82 8.89 -13.95
C GLY A 357 18.67 10.10 -14.38
N THR A 358 18.25 11.31 -14.01
CA THR A 358 19.02 12.54 -14.17
C THR A 358 19.51 13.00 -12.80
N PRO A 359 20.84 13.15 -12.60
CA PRO A 359 21.36 13.74 -11.38
C PRO A 359 20.85 15.18 -11.27
N LYS A 360 20.19 15.51 -10.17
CA LYS A 360 19.78 16.88 -9.85
C LYS A 360 21.05 17.75 -9.66
N PRO A 361 21.09 18.98 -10.18
CA PRO A 361 22.22 19.87 -9.93
C PRO A 361 22.28 20.24 -8.45
N GLU A 362 23.44 20.02 -7.82
CA GLU A 362 23.72 20.44 -6.44
C GLU A 362 23.43 21.93 -6.27
N SER A 363 22.62 22.27 -5.26
CA SER A 363 22.40 23.66 -4.88
C SER A 363 23.67 24.21 -4.23
N THR A 364 24.38 25.07 -4.94
CA THR A 364 25.51 25.81 -4.37
C THR A 364 24.98 26.95 -3.51
N THR A 365 24.98 26.74 -2.19
CA THR A 365 24.89 27.83 -1.22
C THR A 365 26.15 28.68 -1.32
N THR A 366 25.98 29.95 -1.65
CA THR A 366 27.05 30.95 -1.67
C THR A 366 27.38 31.38 -0.24
N SER A 367 28.58 31.04 0.24
CA SER A 367 29.25 31.84 1.26
C SER A 367 30.76 31.87 0.99
N SER A 368 31.29 33.09 1.06
CA SER A 368 32.67 33.49 0.80
C SER A 368 33.73 32.65 1.52
N GLU A 369 34.79 32.28 0.81
CA GLU A 369 36.18 32.70 1.05
C GLU A 369 37.10 31.93 0.07
N ILE A 370 37.92 32.66 -0.69
CA ILE A 370 38.90 32.08 -1.61
C ILE A 370 40.25 32.03 -0.88
N PRO A 371 40.80 30.83 -0.58
CA PRO A 371 42.23 30.69 -0.39
C PRO A 371 42.87 30.22 -1.69
N THR A 372 43.75 31.06 -2.24
CA THR A 372 44.63 30.73 -3.37
C THR A 372 45.73 29.77 -2.94
N PHE A 373 45.92 28.67 -3.68
CA PHE A 373 47.17 27.88 -3.69
C PHE A 373 47.50 27.37 -5.11
N PRO A 374 48.78 27.09 -5.41
CA PRO A 374 49.35 27.26 -6.75
C PRO A 374 49.30 26.02 -7.65
N ASN A 375 49.29 26.30 -8.96
CA ASN A 375 49.71 25.47 -10.10
C ASN A 375 50.33 24.09 -9.80
N VAL A 376 49.64 23.03 -10.24
CA VAL A 376 50.27 21.80 -10.74
C VAL A 376 49.58 21.40 -12.05
N GLY A 377 50.40 21.09 -13.05
CA GLY A 377 50.04 21.14 -14.47
C GLY A 377 49.06 20.09 -14.99
N ILE A 378 48.41 20.49 -16.08
CA ILE A 378 47.52 19.71 -16.94
C ILE A 378 48.34 18.62 -17.64
N ILE A 379 48.03 17.35 -17.37
CA ILE A 379 48.41 16.23 -18.25
C ILE A 379 47.17 15.87 -19.07
N SER A 380 47.28 16.14 -20.37
CA SER A 380 46.24 15.93 -21.38
C SER A 380 46.01 14.44 -21.66
N PHE A 381 44.74 14.04 -21.65
CA PHE A 381 44.20 12.73 -22.00
C PHE A 381 44.30 12.47 -23.52
N VAL A 382 45.50 12.26 -24.05
CA VAL A 382 45.71 11.66 -25.38
C VAL A 382 47.00 10.82 -25.38
N SER A 383 46.99 9.67 -24.70
CA SER A 383 48.03 8.63 -24.87
C SER A 383 47.72 7.23 -24.29
N ILE A 384 46.49 6.95 -23.86
CA ILE A 384 46.13 5.61 -23.31
C ILE A 384 45.17 4.84 -24.24
N MET A 385 45.16 5.17 -25.54
CA MET A 385 44.54 4.34 -26.59
C MET A 385 45.56 4.01 -27.70
N THR A 386 46.72 3.47 -27.33
CA THR A 386 47.58 2.76 -28.31
C THR A 386 48.42 1.62 -27.69
N ALA A 387 48.10 1.17 -26.47
CA ALA A 387 48.88 0.14 -25.77
C ALA A 387 48.13 -1.16 -25.44
N ILE A 388 46.88 -1.33 -25.90
CA ILE A 388 46.07 -2.56 -25.65
C ILE A 388 45.71 -3.30 -26.96
N LEU A 389 46.32 -2.92 -28.09
CA LEU A 389 46.14 -3.60 -29.39
C LEU A 389 47.40 -4.32 -29.91
N HIS A 390 48.34 -4.66 -29.01
CA HIS A 390 49.53 -5.46 -29.34
C HIS A 390 49.80 -6.64 -28.38
N ARG A 391 48.80 -7.11 -27.65
CA ARG A 391 48.89 -8.29 -26.77
C ARG A 391 47.74 -9.30 -26.91
N LEU A 392 47.20 -9.46 -28.11
CA LEU A 392 46.20 -10.50 -28.43
C LEU A 392 46.41 -11.21 -29.79
N GLN A 393 47.64 -11.25 -30.32
CA GLN A 393 47.97 -12.07 -31.51
C GLN A 393 49.26 -12.92 -31.36
N SER A 394 49.54 -13.43 -30.16
CA SER A 394 50.54 -14.51 -30.01
C SER A 394 50.24 -15.45 -28.84
N SER A 395 49.14 -16.20 -28.91
CA SER A 395 48.99 -17.50 -28.23
C SER A 395 47.71 -18.21 -28.67
N THR A 396 47.77 -18.82 -29.86
CA THR A 396 47.34 -20.20 -30.24
C THR A 396 47.20 -20.24 -31.75
#